data_AF-K6GL83-F1
#
_entry.id   AF-K6GL83-F1
#
_cell.length_a   1.000
_cell.length_b   1.000
_cell.length_c   1.000
_cell.angle_alpha   90.00
_cell.angle_beta   90.00
_cell.angle_gamma   90.00
#
_symmetry.space_group_name_H-M   'P 1'
#
loop_
_entity.id
_entity.type
_entity.pdbx_description
1 polymer ?
#
loop_
_entity_poly.entity_id
_entity_poly.type
_entity_poly.pdbx_seq_one_letter_code
_entity_poly.pdbx_strand_id
1 'polypeptide(L)'
;MLSRVRLSTKLIAAFALLIVLQVGGNVVSLAVLGNIDKSVDDLSTNWLPSVEAISDVAQSIQTLRRQELLHILSTDETVMRNYDARYAEAKTKLTQDIARYEKLISSSEERAIFNNFSADLTKYFAISSRLLDLSRKNQNEEAKALTEGESRTVFTTIMTDLDKLITINTKGAADSAAAGKTAYHQGRNAVYFALCLATLVGVAVCVLILRGVSRQLGEDPGYLHEIASRIAAGEMDIRFKPHSGDGGVFAVLKQMVANLKAKIEEANATSAQAEQEAQKAREATQAAEAAKAEAESAREQGMLQAADRLSSVVQVISSASEQLSAQVEQSSQGAEHQSQRLAETATAMEEMNATVLEVARNASQATDTAEKAKDKAQEGASIVGKVVAGIGQVQSQSLELKSDMTTLGQQAEGIGHIMNVISDIADQTNLLALNAAIEAARAGE
;
A
#
# COMPACT_ATOMS: atom_id res chain seq x y z
N MET A 1 8.75 34.95 37.50
CA MET A 1 9.33 35.53 36.26
C MET A 1 8.27 35.86 35.20
N LEU A 2 7.30 34.98 34.92
CA LEU A 2 6.24 35.21 33.91
C LEU A 2 5.26 36.36 34.19
N SER A 3 5.13 36.85 35.43
CA SER A 3 4.18 37.93 35.76
C SER A 3 4.57 39.30 35.20
N ARG A 4 5.85 39.54 34.86
CA ARG A 4 6.37 40.81 34.33
C ARG A 4 6.47 40.89 32.81
N VAL A 5 6.22 39.78 32.10
CA VAL A 5 6.25 39.73 30.64
C VAL A 5 4.97 40.34 30.07
N ARG A 6 5.09 41.15 29.01
CA ARG A 6 3.94 41.76 28.30
C ARG A 6 2.99 40.67 27.81
N LEU A 7 1.68 40.95 27.86
CA LEU A 7 0.64 40.00 27.46
C LEU A 7 0.79 39.54 26.00
N SER A 8 1.13 40.47 25.09
CA SER A 8 1.37 40.18 23.68
C SER A 8 2.48 39.14 23.48
N THR A 9 3.59 39.25 24.20
CA THR A 9 4.70 38.29 24.12
C THR A 9 4.28 36.89 24.60
N LYS A 10 3.43 36.79 25.62
CA LYS A 10 2.91 35.51 26.11
C LYS A 10 2.00 34.85 25.07
N LEU A 11 1.12 35.63 24.45
CA LEU A 11 0.22 35.14 23.40
C LEU A 11 1.02 34.67 22.18
N ILE A 12 1.98 35.47 21.69
CA ILE A 12 2.83 35.09 20.56
C ILE A 12 3.59 33.80 20.87
N ALA A 13 4.20 33.68 22.05
CA ALA A 13 4.92 32.46 22.44
C ALA A 13 4.00 31.22 22.52
N ALA A 14 2.77 31.40 23.04
CA ALA A 14 1.77 30.35 23.10
C ALA A 14 1.34 29.85 21.72
N PHE A 15 1.02 30.77 20.81
CA PHE A 15 0.64 30.43 19.44
C PHE A 15 1.82 29.82 18.67
N ALA A 16 3.03 30.36 18.82
CA ALA A 16 4.23 29.82 18.20
C ALA A 16 4.50 28.37 18.66
N LEU A 17 4.33 28.09 19.96
CA LEU A 17 4.47 26.73 20.49
C LEU A 17 3.46 25.76 19.88
N LEU A 18 2.19 26.17 19.75
CA LEU A 18 1.16 25.35 19.12
C LEU A 18 1.43 25.09 17.64
N ILE A 19 1.90 26.10 16.90
CA ILE A 19 2.29 25.95 15.50
C ILE A 19 3.45 24.96 15.37
N VAL A 20 4.48 25.08 16.21
CA VAL A 20 5.63 24.16 16.19
C VAL A 20 5.20 22.72 16.46
N LEU A 21 4.31 22.50 17.44
CA LEU A 21 3.77 21.16 17.73
C LEU A 21 2.98 20.60 16.54
N GLN A 22 2.15 21.43 15.88
CA GLN A 22 1.37 21.01 14.72
C GLN A 22 2.28 20.68 13.52
N VAL A 23 3.25 21.54 13.21
CA VAL A 23 4.21 21.32 12.13
C VAL A 23 5.04 20.06 12.40
N GLY A 24 5.50 19.85 13.64
CA GLY A 24 6.22 18.64 14.02
C GLY A 24 5.42 17.36 13.78
N GLY A 25 4.13 17.34 14.16
CA GLY A 25 3.23 16.20 13.88
C GLY A 25 3.04 15.94 12.38
N ASN A 26 2.92 17.01 11.58
CA ASN A 26 2.80 16.90 10.12
C ASN A 26 4.07 16.33 9.49
N VAL A 27 5.27 16.74 9.95
CA VAL A 27 6.55 16.22 9.44
C VAL A 27 6.67 14.71 9.71
N VAL A 28 6.31 14.25 10.92
CA VAL A 28 6.28 12.81 11.24
C VAL A 28 5.31 12.05 10.35
N SER A 29 4.13 12.63 10.07
CA SER A 29 3.12 12.03 9.20
C SER A 29 3.64 11.85 7.77
N LEU A 30 4.32 12.86 7.23
CA LEU A 30 4.93 12.81 5.90
C LEU A 30 6.05 11.77 5.83
N ALA A 31 6.88 11.66 6.86
CA ALA A 31 7.92 10.65 6.93
C ALA A 31 7.35 9.22 6.92
N VAL A 32 6.25 8.97 7.63
CA VAL A 32 5.59 7.65 7.62
C VAL A 32 4.93 7.35 6.28
N LEU A 33 4.28 8.34 5.65
CA LEU A 33 3.73 8.18 4.30
C LEU A 33 4.81 7.76 3.30
N GLY A 34 6.02 8.30 3.41
CA GLY A 34 7.16 7.87 2.57
C GLY A 34 7.56 6.40 2.77
N ASN A 35 7.43 5.84 3.98
CA ASN A 35 7.69 4.41 4.21
C ASN A 35 6.59 3.51 3.63
N ILE A 36 5.34 3.96 3.67
CA ILE A 36 4.21 3.26 3.04
C ILE A 36 4.39 3.28 1.53
N ASP A 37 4.72 4.44 0.97
CA ASP A 37 4.98 4.63 -0.47
C ASP A 37 6.09 3.69 -0.95
N LYS A 38 7.21 3.62 -0.23
CA LYS A 38 8.29 2.67 -0.53
C LYS A 38 7.82 1.20 -0.52
N SER A 39 6.99 0.82 0.45
CA SER A 39 6.49 -0.56 0.54
C SER A 39 5.56 -0.91 -0.64
N VAL A 40 4.75 0.06 -1.08
CA VAL A 40 3.86 -0.07 -2.25
C VAL A 40 4.68 -0.09 -3.55
N ASP A 41 5.69 0.76 -3.66
CA ASP A 41 6.60 0.81 -4.79
C ASP A 41 7.36 -0.51 -4.94
N ASP A 42 7.97 -1.03 -3.86
CA ASP A 42 8.63 -2.35 -3.86
C ASP A 42 7.67 -3.47 -4.27
N LEU A 43 6.40 -3.41 -3.82
CA LEU A 43 5.40 -4.42 -4.15
C LEU A 43 4.99 -4.38 -5.63
N SER A 44 4.82 -3.19 -6.18
CA SER A 44 4.34 -2.99 -7.56
C SER A 44 5.43 -3.09 -8.62
N THR A 45 6.67 -2.71 -8.29
CA THR A 45 7.79 -2.67 -9.24
C THR A 45 8.70 -3.88 -9.16
N ASN A 46 8.72 -4.60 -8.03
CA ASN A 46 9.53 -5.79 -7.85
C ASN A 46 8.68 -7.03 -7.50
N TRP A 47 8.07 -7.07 -6.31
CA TRP A 47 7.57 -8.33 -5.76
C TRP A 47 6.45 -8.98 -6.60
N LEU A 48 5.43 -8.22 -6.99
CA LEU A 48 4.34 -8.76 -7.83
C LEU A 48 4.85 -9.18 -9.22
N PRO A 49 5.60 -8.34 -9.96
CA PRO A 49 6.23 -8.77 -11.21
C PRO A 49 7.13 -10.01 -11.07
N SER A 50 7.86 -10.16 -9.96
CA SER A 50 8.72 -11.31 -9.70
C SER A 50 7.91 -12.60 -9.57
N VAL A 51 6.83 -12.57 -8.78
CA VAL A 51 5.91 -13.71 -8.61
C VAL A 51 5.25 -14.09 -9.93
N GLU A 52 4.79 -13.11 -10.72
CA GLU A 52 4.19 -13.35 -12.03
C GLU A 52 5.22 -13.98 -12.99
N ALA A 53 6.40 -13.37 -13.13
CA ALA A 53 7.43 -13.82 -14.06
C ALA A 53 7.91 -15.24 -13.73
N ILE A 54 8.16 -15.56 -12.46
CA ILE A 54 8.60 -16.91 -12.08
C ILE A 54 7.49 -17.96 -12.24
N SER A 55 6.22 -17.56 -12.07
CA SER A 55 5.07 -18.43 -12.32
C SER A 55 4.91 -18.74 -13.82
N ASP A 56 5.14 -17.74 -14.68
CA ASP A 56 5.17 -17.92 -16.13
C ASP A 56 6.32 -18.82 -16.60
N VAL A 57 7.50 -18.70 -15.97
CA VAL A 57 8.64 -19.62 -16.17
C VAL A 57 8.22 -21.06 -15.84
N ALA A 58 7.60 -21.28 -14.68
CA ALA A 58 7.14 -22.60 -14.26
C ALA A 58 6.09 -23.17 -15.24
N GLN A 59 5.12 -22.35 -15.66
CA GLN A 59 4.10 -22.75 -16.64
C GLN A 59 4.70 -23.11 -18.00
N SER A 60 5.68 -22.34 -18.47
CA SER A 60 6.36 -22.59 -19.74
C SER A 60 7.16 -23.90 -19.70
N ILE A 61 7.84 -24.20 -18.59
CA ILE A 61 8.56 -25.48 -18.40
C ILE A 61 7.59 -26.66 -18.38
N GLN A 62 6.45 -26.55 -17.68
CA GLN A 62 5.40 -27.58 -17.71
C GLN A 62 4.83 -27.78 -19.12
N THR A 63 4.69 -26.68 -19.88
CA THR A 63 4.24 -26.74 -21.28
C THR A 63 5.25 -27.46 -22.17
N LEU A 64 6.55 -27.16 -22.04
CA LEU A 64 7.62 -27.86 -22.75
C LEU A 64 7.60 -29.36 -22.46
N ARG A 65 7.56 -29.73 -21.17
CA ARG A 65 7.49 -31.13 -20.74
C ARG A 65 6.28 -31.84 -21.34
N ARG A 66 5.13 -31.19 -21.37
CA ARG A 66 3.92 -31.74 -22.00
C ARG A 66 4.11 -31.94 -23.51
N GLN A 67 4.71 -31.01 -24.24
CA GLN A 67 4.95 -31.18 -25.68
C GLN A 67 5.93 -32.34 -25.95
N GLU A 68 6.98 -32.48 -25.14
CA GLU A 68 7.91 -33.62 -25.25
C GLU A 68 7.18 -34.96 -25.08
N LEU A 69 6.36 -35.08 -24.03
CA LEU A 69 5.63 -36.32 -23.76
C LEU A 69 4.63 -36.64 -24.88
N LEU A 70 3.89 -35.63 -25.37
CA LEU A 70 2.98 -35.80 -26.50
C LEU A 70 3.70 -36.15 -27.80
N HIS A 71 4.90 -35.60 -28.01
CA HIS A 71 5.75 -35.92 -29.14
C HIS A 71 6.21 -37.40 -29.07
N ILE A 72 6.65 -37.87 -27.89
CA ILE A 72 7.01 -39.29 -27.67
C ILE A 72 5.83 -40.24 -27.86
N LEU A 73 4.61 -39.81 -27.56
CA LEU A 73 3.41 -40.66 -27.70
C LEU A 73 2.93 -40.78 -29.16
N SER A 74 3.44 -39.96 -30.08
CA SER A 74 3.07 -39.98 -31.49
C SER A 74 4.08 -40.78 -32.32
N THR A 75 3.59 -41.43 -33.37
CA THR A 75 4.41 -41.99 -34.47
C THR A 75 4.08 -41.34 -35.83
N ASP A 76 3.12 -40.41 -35.84
CA ASP A 76 2.76 -39.62 -37.02
C ASP A 76 3.66 -38.39 -37.13
N GLU A 77 4.39 -38.30 -38.24
CA GLU A 77 5.37 -37.24 -38.48
C GLU A 77 4.75 -35.84 -38.54
N THR A 78 3.53 -35.72 -39.08
CA THR A 78 2.82 -34.43 -39.18
C THR A 78 2.41 -33.94 -37.80
N VAL A 79 1.93 -34.84 -36.95
CA VAL A 79 1.57 -34.54 -35.56
C VAL A 79 2.82 -34.16 -34.76
N MET A 80 3.92 -34.88 -34.95
CA MET A 80 5.20 -34.60 -34.27
C MET A 80 5.76 -33.22 -34.65
N ARG A 81 5.71 -32.84 -35.92
CA ARG A 81 6.10 -31.48 -36.37
C ARG A 81 5.27 -30.38 -35.71
N ASN A 82 3.99 -30.63 -35.40
CA ASN A 82 3.17 -29.67 -34.66
C ASN A 82 3.67 -29.51 -33.21
N TYR A 83 4.00 -30.61 -32.53
CA TYR A 83 4.58 -30.55 -31.19
C TYR A 83 5.97 -29.91 -31.18
N ASP A 84 6.79 -30.12 -32.21
CA ASP A 84 8.06 -29.40 -32.38
C ASP A 84 7.85 -27.88 -32.45
N ALA A 85 6.87 -27.42 -33.23
CA ALA A 85 6.55 -25.99 -33.33
C ALA A 85 6.08 -25.41 -31.99
N ARG A 86 5.18 -26.11 -31.28
CA ARG A 86 4.69 -25.70 -29.95
C ARG A 86 5.80 -25.71 -28.90
N TYR A 87 6.71 -26.68 -28.98
CA TYR A 87 7.89 -26.74 -28.11
C TYR A 87 8.80 -25.53 -28.36
N ALA A 88 9.08 -25.19 -29.62
CA ALA A 88 9.91 -24.04 -29.97
C ALA A 88 9.30 -22.70 -29.52
N GLU A 89 7.97 -22.55 -29.66
CA GLU A 89 7.22 -21.39 -29.16
C GLU A 89 7.33 -21.27 -27.63
N ALA A 90 7.04 -22.36 -26.90
CA ALA A 90 7.15 -22.39 -25.44
C ALA A 90 8.58 -22.13 -24.95
N LYS A 91 9.61 -22.59 -25.68
CA LYS A 91 11.02 -22.35 -25.36
C LYS A 91 11.39 -20.88 -25.55
N THR A 92 10.85 -20.24 -26.59
CA THR A 92 11.04 -18.81 -26.84
C THR A 92 10.41 -17.98 -25.73
N LYS A 93 9.16 -18.29 -25.36
CA LYS A 93 8.47 -17.64 -24.24
C LYS A 93 9.22 -17.83 -22.92
N LEU A 94 9.64 -19.06 -22.61
CA LEU A 94 10.44 -19.35 -21.42
C LEU A 94 11.71 -18.49 -21.34
N THR A 95 12.41 -18.30 -22.46
CA THR A 95 13.64 -17.50 -22.49
C THR A 95 13.35 -16.02 -22.17
N GLN A 96 12.23 -15.50 -22.66
CA GLN A 96 11.78 -14.13 -22.35
C GLN A 96 11.39 -13.99 -20.88
N ASP A 97 10.64 -14.95 -20.34
CA ASP A 97 10.20 -14.94 -18.95
C ASP A 97 11.37 -15.06 -17.96
N ILE A 98 12.37 -15.89 -18.27
CA ILE A 98 13.62 -15.98 -17.50
C ILE A 98 14.35 -14.63 -17.50
N ALA A 99 14.51 -13.99 -18.67
CA ALA A 99 15.19 -12.71 -18.77
C ALA A 99 14.43 -11.56 -18.07
N ARG A 100 13.09 -11.65 -18.00
CA ARG A 100 12.25 -10.74 -17.21
C ARG A 100 12.50 -10.96 -15.71
N TYR A 101 12.42 -12.20 -15.25
CA TYR A 101 12.61 -12.56 -13.85
C TYR A 101 14.04 -12.23 -13.34
N GLU A 102 15.07 -12.49 -14.14
CA GLU A 102 16.47 -12.29 -13.75
C GLU A 102 16.79 -10.84 -13.31
N LYS A 103 16.09 -9.86 -13.91
CA LYS A 103 16.21 -8.43 -13.61
C LYS A 103 15.56 -8.04 -12.28
N LEU A 104 14.63 -8.86 -11.79
CA LEU A 104 13.85 -8.56 -10.59
C LEU A 104 14.44 -9.19 -9.32
N ILE A 105 15.36 -10.16 -9.48
CA ILE A 105 16.06 -10.82 -8.37
C ILE A 105 16.66 -9.78 -7.42
N SER A 106 16.20 -9.82 -6.18
CA SER A 106 16.42 -8.77 -5.17
C SER A 106 17.37 -9.21 -4.04
N SER A 107 17.69 -10.50 -3.94
CA SER A 107 18.54 -11.04 -2.88
C SER A 107 19.65 -11.97 -3.39
N SER A 108 20.71 -12.12 -2.60
CA SER A 108 21.82 -13.03 -2.91
C SER A 108 21.41 -14.52 -2.82
N GLU A 109 20.49 -14.85 -1.92
CA GLU A 109 19.94 -16.21 -1.78
C GLU A 109 19.13 -16.58 -3.03
N GLU A 110 18.23 -15.71 -3.46
CA GLU A 110 17.45 -15.87 -4.68
C GLU A 110 18.36 -16.02 -5.92
N ARG A 111 19.40 -15.19 -6.02
CA ARG A 111 20.40 -15.28 -7.11
C ARG A 111 21.09 -16.64 -7.14
N ALA A 112 21.45 -17.20 -5.99
CA ALA A 112 22.13 -18.49 -5.92
C ALA A 112 21.22 -19.63 -6.41
N ILE A 113 19.93 -19.63 -6.03
CA ILE A 113 18.95 -20.62 -6.47
C ILE A 113 18.69 -20.47 -7.97
N PHE A 114 18.55 -19.24 -8.47
CA PHE A 114 18.38 -18.97 -9.90
C PHE A 114 19.55 -19.48 -10.75
N ASN A 115 20.78 -19.37 -10.26
CA ASN A 115 21.95 -19.89 -10.96
C ASN A 115 21.93 -21.44 -11.05
N ASN A 116 21.51 -22.11 -9.97
CA ASN A 116 21.33 -23.58 -9.98
C ASN A 116 20.24 -24.00 -10.96
N PHE A 117 19.08 -23.34 -10.90
CA PHE A 117 17.97 -23.51 -11.84
C PHE A 117 18.44 -23.35 -13.29
N SER A 118 19.21 -22.29 -13.59
CA SER A 118 19.68 -22.00 -14.95
C SER A 118 20.66 -23.08 -15.46
N ALA A 119 21.54 -23.56 -14.59
CA ALA A 119 22.45 -24.66 -14.92
C ALA A 119 21.70 -25.97 -15.20
N ASP A 120 20.70 -26.31 -14.38
CA ASP A 120 19.90 -27.52 -14.58
C ASP A 120 18.96 -27.41 -15.77
N LEU A 121 18.41 -26.22 -16.07
CA LEU A 121 17.64 -25.97 -17.27
C LEU A 121 18.47 -26.19 -18.55
N THR A 122 19.74 -25.80 -18.52
CA THR A 122 20.68 -26.06 -19.63
C THR A 122 20.87 -27.57 -19.85
N LYS A 123 21.04 -28.34 -18.77
CA LYS A 123 21.11 -29.82 -18.84
C LYS A 123 19.80 -30.41 -19.37
N TYR A 124 18.67 -29.90 -18.88
CA TYR A 124 17.34 -30.34 -19.33
C TYR A 124 17.16 -30.15 -20.83
N PHE A 125 17.58 -29.00 -21.40
CA PHE A 125 17.50 -28.79 -22.84
C PHE A 125 18.40 -29.73 -23.65
N ALA A 126 19.59 -30.08 -23.14
CA ALA A 126 20.44 -31.08 -23.80
C ALA A 126 19.78 -32.47 -23.81
N ILE A 127 19.15 -32.88 -22.71
CA ILE A 127 18.40 -34.14 -22.62
C ILE A 127 17.17 -34.09 -23.53
N SER A 128 16.43 -32.99 -23.51
CA SER A 128 15.24 -32.76 -24.33
C SER A 128 15.53 -32.86 -25.83
N SER A 129 16.66 -32.31 -26.29
CA SER A 129 17.10 -32.48 -27.68
C SER A 129 17.28 -33.94 -28.07
N ARG A 130 17.96 -34.73 -27.22
CA ARG A 130 18.17 -36.17 -27.44
C ARG A 130 16.85 -36.93 -27.44
N LEU A 131 15.93 -36.57 -26.55
CA LEU A 131 14.61 -37.15 -26.42
C LEU A 131 13.76 -36.91 -27.67
N LEU A 132 13.72 -35.68 -28.18
CA LEU A 132 13.02 -35.35 -29.42
C LEU A 132 13.63 -36.07 -30.63
N ASP A 133 14.96 -36.19 -30.70
CA ASP A 133 15.64 -36.93 -31.78
C ASP A 133 15.32 -38.44 -31.77
N LEU A 134 15.28 -39.08 -30.61
CA LEU A 134 14.84 -40.46 -30.46
C LEU A 134 13.39 -40.63 -30.90
N SER A 135 12.52 -39.71 -30.47
CA SER A 135 11.12 -39.74 -30.84
C SER A 135 10.91 -39.55 -32.35
N ARG A 136 11.62 -38.61 -33.01
CA ARG A 136 11.61 -38.43 -34.49
C ARG A 136 12.00 -39.69 -35.26
N LYS A 137 12.80 -40.57 -34.66
CA LYS A 137 13.20 -41.87 -35.21
C LYS A 137 12.26 -43.02 -34.85
N ASN A 138 11.13 -42.73 -34.20
CA ASN A 138 10.20 -43.72 -33.62
C ASN A 138 10.86 -44.67 -32.61
N GLN A 139 11.92 -44.24 -31.93
CA GLN A 139 12.59 -44.99 -30.85
C GLN A 139 11.92 -44.69 -29.51
N ASN A 140 10.61 -44.91 -29.41
CA ASN A 140 9.78 -44.40 -28.31
C ASN A 140 10.11 -45.06 -26.96
N GLU A 141 10.52 -46.33 -26.95
CA GLU A 141 10.96 -47.03 -25.72
C GLU A 141 12.25 -46.42 -25.16
N GLU A 142 13.21 -46.10 -26.01
CA GLU A 142 14.45 -45.42 -25.60
C GLU A 142 14.17 -43.99 -25.11
N ALA A 143 13.30 -43.27 -25.81
CA ALA A 143 12.86 -41.93 -25.42
C ALA A 143 12.12 -41.96 -24.06
N LYS A 144 11.27 -42.97 -23.83
CA LYS A 144 10.57 -43.18 -22.56
C LYS A 144 11.54 -43.49 -21.42
N ALA A 145 12.50 -44.39 -21.62
CA ALA A 145 13.50 -44.70 -20.61
C ALA A 145 14.32 -43.45 -20.21
N LEU A 146 14.71 -42.61 -21.18
CA LEU A 146 15.39 -41.35 -20.92
C LEU A 146 14.49 -40.33 -20.19
N THR A 147 13.20 -40.32 -20.52
CA THR A 147 12.17 -39.47 -19.90
C THR A 147 11.95 -39.81 -18.43
N GLU A 148 11.85 -41.10 -18.11
CA GLU A 148 11.60 -41.63 -16.76
C GLU A 148 12.85 -41.61 -15.87
N GLY A 149 14.05 -41.65 -16.46
CA GLY A 149 15.34 -41.59 -15.78
C GLY A 149 15.91 -40.18 -15.67
N GLU A 150 17.00 -39.92 -16.42
CA GLU A 150 17.81 -38.68 -16.33
C GLU A 150 16.95 -37.41 -16.44
N SER A 151 16.02 -37.38 -17.42
CA SER A 151 15.16 -36.22 -17.65
C SER A 151 14.23 -35.93 -16.47
N ARG A 152 13.63 -36.96 -15.86
CA ARG A 152 12.74 -36.83 -14.69
C ARG A 152 13.49 -36.24 -13.50
N THR A 153 14.71 -36.72 -13.24
CA THR A 153 15.53 -36.24 -12.13
C THR A 153 15.82 -34.75 -12.28
N VAL A 154 16.36 -34.33 -13.43
CA VAL A 154 16.68 -32.92 -13.69
C VAL A 154 15.43 -32.04 -13.65
N PHE A 155 14.33 -32.49 -14.26
CA PHE A 155 13.05 -31.77 -14.22
C PHE A 155 12.53 -31.56 -12.80
N THR A 156 12.63 -32.58 -11.94
CA THR A 156 12.19 -32.49 -10.54
C THR A 156 13.03 -31.48 -9.77
N THR A 157 14.35 -31.45 -9.99
CA THR A 157 15.24 -30.44 -9.39
C THR A 157 14.88 -29.02 -9.84
N ILE A 158 14.66 -28.83 -11.14
CA ILE A 158 14.21 -27.55 -11.71
C ILE A 158 12.91 -27.07 -11.05
N MET A 159 11.90 -27.94 -10.96
CA MET A 159 10.62 -27.59 -10.34
C MET A 159 10.77 -27.28 -8.85
N THR A 160 11.68 -27.97 -8.16
CA THR A 160 11.98 -27.71 -6.74
C THR A 160 12.64 -26.35 -6.56
N ASP A 161 13.57 -25.96 -7.43
CA ASP A 161 14.20 -24.64 -7.34
C ASP A 161 13.22 -23.51 -7.72
N LEU A 162 12.34 -23.73 -8.70
CA LEU A 162 11.26 -22.79 -9.01
C LEU A 162 10.31 -22.59 -7.82
N ASP A 163 9.93 -23.65 -7.12
CA ASP A 163 9.09 -23.55 -5.93
C ASP A 163 9.75 -22.73 -4.81
N LYS A 164 11.06 -22.88 -4.61
CA LYS A 164 11.82 -22.03 -3.69
C LYS A 164 11.83 -20.56 -4.13
N LEU A 165 12.05 -20.29 -5.41
CA LEU A 165 12.05 -18.93 -5.96
C LEU A 165 10.68 -18.26 -5.83
N ILE A 166 9.59 -19.00 -6.11
CA ILE A 166 8.20 -18.57 -5.86
C ILE A 166 8.01 -18.27 -4.37
N THR A 167 8.46 -19.17 -3.50
CA THR A 167 8.33 -19.02 -2.03
C THR A 167 9.06 -17.78 -1.52
N ILE A 168 10.28 -17.51 -2.00
CA ILE A 168 11.04 -16.31 -1.62
C ILE A 168 10.29 -15.05 -2.03
N ASN A 169 9.79 -14.99 -3.26
CA ASN A 169 9.12 -13.79 -3.77
C ASN A 169 7.74 -13.56 -3.17
N THR A 170 6.95 -14.62 -2.96
CA THR A 170 5.66 -14.54 -2.27
C THR A 170 5.83 -14.12 -0.81
N LYS A 171 6.87 -14.63 -0.14
CA LYS A 171 7.23 -14.19 1.22
C LYS A 171 7.68 -12.73 1.24
N GLY A 172 8.56 -12.32 0.34
CA GLY A 172 9.02 -10.93 0.22
C GLY A 172 7.86 -9.96 -0.01
N ALA A 173 6.90 -10.32 -0.87
CA ALA A 173 5.67 -9.57 -1.07
C ALA A 173 4.85 -9.42 0.22
N ALA A 174 4.67 -10.53 0.96
CA ALA A 174 3.93 -10.55 2.22
C ALA A 174 4.62 -9.73 3.31
N ASP A 175 5.94 -9.83 3.42
CA ASP A 175 6.75 -9.07 4.38
C ASP A 175 6.70 -7.56 4.07
N SER A 176 6.77 -7.17 2.80
CA SER A 176 6.60 -5.77 2.37
C SER A 176 5.21 -5.23 2.72
N ALA A 177 4.15 -6.00 2.43
CA ALA A 177 2.78 -5.63 2.80
C ALA A 177 2.61 -5.48 4.32
N ALA A 178 3.20 -6.38 5.10
CA ALA A 178 3.18 -6.32 6.56
C ALA A 178 3.95 -5.10 7.10
N ALA A 179 5.10 -4.77 6.50
CA ALA A 179 5.87 -3.58 6.83
C ALA A 179 5.07 -2.29 6.55
N GLY A 180 4.42 -2.20 5.38
CA GLY A 180 3.55 -1.07 5.04
C GLY A 180 2.38 -0.89 6.02
N LYS A 181 1.72 -1.99 6.41
CA LYS A 181 0.64 -1.96 7.42
C LYS A 181 1.15 -1.52 8.80
N THR A 182 2.34 -1.98 9.18
CA THR A 182 2.98 -1.59 10.44
C THR A 182 3.34 -0.11 10.44
N ALA A 183 3.93 0.39 9.35
CA ALA A 183 4.23 1.81 9.15
C ALA A 183 2.95 2.65 9.28
N TYR A 184 1.85 2.25 8.63
CA TYR A 184 0.56 2.93 8.76
C TYR A 184 0.07 3.02 10.21
N HIS A 185 0.06 1.91 10.95
CA HIS A 185 -0.39 1.91 12.34
C HIS A 185 0.49 2.77 13.24
N GLN A 186 1.82 2.73 13.04
CA GLN A 186 2.76 3.56 13.78
C GLN A 186 2.54 5.05 13.49
N GLY A 187 2.38 5.45 12.22
CA GLY A 187 2.10 6.84 11.85
C GLY A 187 0.77 7.33 12.38
N ARG A 188 -0.29 6.54 12.25
CA ARG A 188 -1.61 6.88 12.80
C ARG A 188 -1.55 7.12 14.31
N ASN A 189 -0.87 6.24 15.05
CA ASN A 189 -0.73 6.39 16.50
C ASN A 189 0.11 7.63 16.86
N ALA A 190 1.17 7.92 16.10
CA ALA A 190 1.97 9.13 16.29
C ALA A 190 1.13 10.41 16.05
N VAL A 191 0.26 10.41 15.03
CA VAL A 191 -0.68 11.52 14.76
C VAL A 191 -1.66 11.70 15.91
N TYR A 192 -2.29 10.63 16.39
CA TYR A 192 -3.22 10.74 17.52
C TYR A 192 -2.54 11.25 18.78
N PHE A 193 -1.31 10.79 19.05
CA PHE A 193 -0.54 11.27 20.20
C PHE A 193 -0.18 12.76 20.06
N ALA A 194 0.31 13.19 18.89
CA ALA A 194 0.65 14.58 18.62
C ALA A 194 -0.58 15.50 18.74
N LEU A 195 -1.73 15.08 18.20
CA LEU A 195 -2.99 15.81 18.29
C LEU A 195 -3.45 15.95 19.74
N CYS A 196 -3.50 14.85 20.50
CA CYS A 196 -3.89 14.88 21.90
C CYS A 196 -2.97 15.77 22.73
N LEU A 197 -1.65 15.66 22.51
CA LEU A 197 -0.65 16.48 23.21
C LEU A 197 -0.82 17.96 22.87
N ALA A 198 -0.98 18.32 21.59
CA ALA A 198 -1.19 19.70 21.17
C ALA A 198 -2.47 20.30 21.77
N THR A 199 -3.57 19.54 21.82
CA THR A 199 -4.82 19.98 22.46
C THR A 199 -4.63 20.17 23.97
N LEU A 200 -4.00 19.24 24.67
CA LEU A 200 -3.76 19.34 26.11
C LEU A 200 -2.87 20.55 26.45
N VAL A 201 -1.79 20.75 25.69
CA VAL A 201 -0.91 21.92 25.84
C VAL A 201 -1.67 23.21 25.55
N GLY A 202 -2.48 23.24 24.49
CA GLY A 202 -3.31 24.41 24.14
C GLY A 202 -4.28 24.78 25.24
N VAL A 203 -5.00 23.80 25.81
CA VAL A 203 -5.91 24.00 26.94
C VAL A 203 -5.14 24.50 28.17
N ALA A 204 -4.00 23.87 28.51
CA ALA A 204 -3.20 24.26 29.66
C ALA A 204 -2.68 25.70 29.54
N VAL A 205 -2.15 26.07 28.37
CA VAL A 205 -1.65 27.42 28.09
C VAL A 205 -2.79 28.44 28.12
N CYS A 206 -3.96 28.12 27.56
CA CYS A 206 -5.15 28.96 27.62
C CYS A 206 -5.57 29.23 29.07
N VAL A 207 -5.68 28.18 29.89
CA VAL A 207 -6.03 28.30 31.32
C VAL A 207 -4.99 29.12 32.08
N LEU A 208 -3.69 28.94 31.81
CA LEU A 208 -2.62 29.71 32.45
C LEU A 208 -2.66 31.20 32.07
N ILE A 209 -2.94 31.51 30.80
CA ILE A 209 -3.08 32.89 30.33
C ILE A 209 -4.32 33.53 30.95
N LEU A 210 -5.47 32.86 30.92
CA LEU A 210 -6.72 33.35 31.52
C LEU A 210 -6.53 33.62 33.02
N ARG A 211 -6.00 32.65 33.78
CA ARG A 211 -5.68 32.83 35.20
C ARG A 211 -4.69 33.96 35.45
N GLY A 212 -3.69 34.10 34.59
CA GLY A 212 -2.69 35.17 34.67
C GLY A 212 -3.30 36.56 34.46
N VAL A 213 -4.16 36.71 33.46
CA VAL A 213 -4.86 37.96 33.14
C VAL A 213 -5.87 38.31 34.23
N SER A 214 -6.72 37.36 34.65
CA SER A 214 -7.67 37.58 35.74
C SER A 214 -6.96 37.99 37.03
N ARG A 215 -5.80 37.41 37.35
CA ARG A 215 -5.00 37.80 38.52
C ARG A 215 -4.37 39.20 38.38
N GLN A 216 -3.99 39.61 37.17
CA GLN A 216 -3.42 40.95 36.93
C GLN A 216 -4.50 42.05 36.98
N LEU A 217 -5.70 41.76 36.47
CA LEU A 217 -6.81 42.69 36.45
C LEU A 217 -7.54 42.77 37.80
N GLY A 218 -7.56 41.67 38.55
CA GLY A 218 -8.26 41.55 39.82
C GLY A 218 -9.74 41.21 39.66
N GLU A 219 -10.36 41.55 38.53
CA GLU A 219 -11.74 41.17 38.20
C GLU A 219 -11.91 40.99 36.69
N ASP A 220 -13.09 40.53 36.27
CA ASP A 220 -13.50 40.47 34.88
C ASP A 220 -13.31 41.83 34.16
N PRO A 221 -12.68 41.86 32.98
CA PRO A 221 -12.45 43.09 32.23
C PRO A 221 -13.72 43.90 31.97
N GLY A 222 -14.86 43.23 31.71
CA GLY A 222 -16.15 43.89 31.48
C GLY A 222 -16.66 44.58 32.73
N TYR A 223 -16.56 43.93 33.89
CA TYR A 223 -16.92 44.52 35.18
C TYR A 223 -16.02 45.71 35.55
N LEU A 224 -14.71 45.63 35.27
CA LEU A 224 -13.78 46.74 35.48
C LEU A 224 -14.11 47.94 34.60
N HIS A 225 -14.46 47.70 33.34
CA HIS A 225 -14.89 48.75 32.42
C HIS A 225 -16.19 49.42 32.90
N GLU A 226 -17.16 48.64 33.37
CA GLU A 226 -18.40 49.16 33.93
C GLU A 226 -18.14 50.08 35.13
N ILE A 227 -17.34 49.63 36.11
CA ILE A 227 -17.00 50.44 37.29
C ILE A 227 -16.24 51.71 36.87
N ALA A 228 -15.23 51.59 36.02
CA ALA A 228 -14.46 52.75 35.56
C ALA A 228 -15.35 53.80 34.88
N SER A 229 -16.30 53.36 34.04
CA SER A 229 -17.27 54.23 33.38
C SER A 229 -18.21 54.93 34.38
N ARG A 230 -18.69 54.22 35.40
CA ARG A 230 -19.53 54.82 36.46
C ARG A 230 -18.78 55.84 37.30
N ILE A 231 -17.52 55.56 37.65
CA ILE A 231 -16.64 56.52 38.35
C ILE A 231 -16.44 57.76 37.47
N ALA A 232 -16.17 57.57 36.18
CA ALA A 232 -15.98 58.67 35.22
C ALA A 232 -17.25 59.52 35.05
N ALA A 233 -18.44 58.91 35.17
CA ALA A 233 -19.72 59.61 35.17
C ALA A 233 -20.02 60.36 36.49
N GLY A 234 -19.11 60.30 37.48
CA GLY A 234 -19.27 60.98 38.77
C GLY A 234 -20.10 60.21 39.79
N GLU A 235 -20.47 58.96 39.51
CA GLU A 235 -21.12 58.10 40.50
C GLU A 235 -20.10 57.62 41.54
N MET A 236 -20.16 58.18 42.75
CA MET A 236 -19.24 57.81 43.82
C MET A 236 -19.80 56.73 44.75
N ASP A 237 -21.12 56.50 44.77
CA ASP A 237 -21.71 55.46 45.62
C ASP A 237 -21.75 54.07 44.95
N ILE A 238 -20.57 53.61 44.54
CA ILE A 238 -20.42 52.30 43.91
C ILE A 238 -20.25 51.24 44.99
N ARG A 239 -21.20 50.30 45.05
CA ARG A 239 -21.05 49.07 45.84
C ARG A 239 -20.22 48.07 45.04
N PHE A 240 -18.95 47.97 45.38
CA PHE A 240 -18.05 46.95 44.85
C PHE A 240 -18.52 45.56 45.27
N LYS A 241 -18.50 44.60 44.34
CA LYS A 241 -18.78 43.19 44.66
C LYS A 241 -17.79 42.67 45.71
N PRO A 242 -18.20 41.77 46.62
CA PRO A 242 -17.28 41.09 47.53
C PRO A 242 -16.25 40.33 46.71
N HIS A 243 -14.99 40.72 46.82
CA HIS A 243 -13.89 40.14 46.05
C HIS A 243 -12.75 39.77 47.01
N SER A 244 -12.13 38.61 46.79
CA SER A 244 -11.18 37.97 47.70
C SER A 244 -9.70 38.24 47.37
N GLY A 245 -9.39 38.96 46.28
CA GLY A 245 -8.04 39.38 45.89
C GLY A 245 -7.77 40.88 46.06
N ASP A 246 -6.73 41.24 46.81
CA ASP A 246 -6.37 42.65 47.13
C ASP A 246 -5.45 43.33 46.10
N GLY A 247 -5.56 43.00 44.80
CA GLY A 247 -4.61 43.48 43.80
C GLY A 247 -5.19 43.78 42.41
N GLY A 248 -4.36 44.37 41.55
CA GLY A 248 -4.72 44.67 40.16
C GLY A 248 -5.51 45.97 39.97
N VAL A 249 -6.06 46.14 38.77
CA VAL A 249 -6.84 47.34 38.39
C VAL A 249 -8.06 47.50 39.30
N PHE A 250 -8.69 46.40 39.71
CA PHE A 250 -9.81 46.41 40.65
C PHE A 250 -9.48 47.12 41.97
N ALA A 251 -8.36 46.77 42.60
CA ALA A 251 -7.93 47.36 43.86
C ALA A 251 -7.61 48.85 43.70
N VAL A 252 -7.01 49.24 42.58
CA VAL A 252 -6.73 50.65 42.26
C VAL A 252 -8.03 51.45 42.10
N LEU A 253 -9.04 50.92 41.40
CA LEU A 253 -10.34 51.59 41.28
C LEU A 253 -11.06 51.71 42.63
N LYS A 254 -10.99 50.68 43.46
CA LYS A 254 -11.54 50.71 44.83
C LYS A 254 -10.86 51.77 45.70
N GLN A 255 -9.53 51.81 45.68
CA GLN A 255 -8.76 52.81 46.44
C GLN A 255 -9.01 54.23 45.92
N MET A 256 -9.15 54.39 44.61
CA MET A 256 -9.47 55.66 43.98
C MET A 256 -10.82 56.20 44.48
N VAL A 257 -11.87 55.36 44.46
CA VAL A 257 -13.20 55.74 44.99
C VAL A 257 -13.15 56.03 46.49
N ALA A 258 -12.43 55.23 47.26
CA ALA A 258 -12.26 55.47 48.70
C ALA A 258 -11.56 56.82 48.99
N ASN A 259 -10.49 57.13 48.26
CA ASN A 259 -9.79 58.41 48.38
C ASN A 259 -10.67 59.59 47.96
N LEU A 260 -11.47 59.43 46.88
CA LEU A 260 -12.44 60.44 46.44
C LEU A 260 -13.52 60.68 47.49
N LYS A 261 -14.09 59.62 48.07
CA LYS A 261 -15.06 59.73 49.18
C LYS A 261 -14.46 60.41 50.41
N ALA A 262 -13.26 59.99 50.83
CA ALA A 262 -12.57 60.58 51.96
C ALA A 262 -12.27 62.07 51.75
N LYS A 263 -11.86 62.46 50.54
CA LYS A 263 -11.60 63.88 50.21
C LYS A 263 -12.88 64.70 50.13
N ILE A 264 -14.00 64.13 49.72
CA ILE A 264 -15.32 64.79 49.73
C ILE A 264 -15.85 64.93 51.16
N GLU A 265 -15.70 63.91 52.01
CA GLU A 265 -16.05 63.99 53.44
C GLU A 265 -15.15 64.97 54.19
N GLU A 266 -13.84 65.00 53.90
CA GLU A 266 -12.91 66.01 54.42
C GLU A 266 -13.33 67.41 53.96
N ALA A 267 -13.70 67.60 52.68
CA ALA A 267 -14.20 68.88 52.17
C ALA A 267 -15.53 69.32 52.83
N ASN A 268 -16.43 68.37 53.11
CA ASN A 268 -17.71 68.64 53.77
C ASN A 268 -17.56 68.88 55.28
N ALA A 269 -16.65 68.17 55.95
CA ALA A 269 -16.31 68.39 57.36
C ALA A 269 -15.56 69.71 57.58
N THR A 270 -14.67 70.07 56.64
CA THR A 270 -13.90 71.33 56.68
C THR A 270 -14.76 72.54 56.28
N SER A 271 -15.86 72.34 55.54
CA SER A 271 -16.85 73.39 55.26
C SER A 271 -17.61 73.89 56.49
N ALA A 272 -17.61 73.13 57.61
CA ALA A 272 -18.20 73.55 58.88
C ALA A 272 -17.23 74.33 59.80
N GLN A 273 -15.93 74.35 59.49
CA GLN A 273 -14.91 75.14 60.23
C GLN A 273 -14.46 76.40 59.46
N ALA A 274 -14.98 76.62 58.25
CA ALA A 274 -14.56 77.68 57.33
C ALA A 274 -15.06 79.10 57.68
N GLU A 275 -15.69 79.32 58.83
CA GLU A 275 -16.16 80.64 59.26
C GLU A 275 -15.18 81.35 60.21
N GLN A 276 -14.18 80.65 60.76
CA GLN A 276 -13.24 81.22 61.75
C GLN A 276 -11.82 81.52 61.23
N GLU A 277 -11.39 80.91 60.12
CA GLU A 277 -10.04 81.14 59.53
C GLU A 277 -10.04 82.02 58.26
N ALA A 278 -11.15 82.72 57.99
CA ALA A 278 -11.28 83.67 56.89
C ALA A 278 -10.28 84.85 56.95
N GLN A 279 -9.60 85.05 58.08
CA GLN A 279 -8.60 86.11 58.28
C GLN A 279 -7.17 85.71 57.85
N LYS A 280 -6.81 84.42 57.83
CA LYS A 280 -5.48 83.95 57.39
C LYS A 280 -5.42 83.54 55.91
N ALA A 281 -6.58 83.39 55.27
CA ALA A 281 -6.70 82.92 53.89
C ALA A 281 -6.31 83.94 52.80
N ARG A 282 -6.00 85.20 53.15
CA ARG A 282 -5.68 86.25 52.17
C ARG A 282 -4.22 86.25 51.69
N GLU A 283 -3.31 85.60 52.40
CA GLU A 283 -1.90 85.50 52.00
C GLU A 283 -1.60 84.24 51.17
N ALA A 284 -2.41 83.18 51.26
CA ALA A 284 -2.22 81.93 50.53
C ALA A 284 -2.91 81.89 49.14
N THR A 285 -3.89 82.75 48.89
CA THR A 285 -4.68 82.74 47.64
C THR A 285 -3.85 83.09 46.40
N GLN A 286 -2.85 83.98 46.54
CA GLN A 286 -1.99 84.38 45.42
C GLN A 286 -1.02 83.28 44.95
N ALA A 287 -0.63 82.33 45.83
CA ALA A 287 0.21 81.19 45.45
C ALA A 287 -0.63 80.03 44.86
N ALA A 288 -1.87 79.85 45.32
CA ALA A 288 -2.77 78.79 44.86
C ALA A 288 -3.33 79.05 43.45
N GLU A 289 -3.57 80.32 43.09
CA GLU A 289 -4.06 80.67 41.75
C GLU A 289 -3.01 80.42 40.65
N ALA A 290 -1.71 80.60 40.94
CA ALA A 290 -0.62 80.27 40.02
C ALA A 290 -0.48 78.75 39.80
N ALA A 291 -0.55 77.95 40.88
CA ALA A 291 -0.45 76.49 40.80
C ALA A 291 -1.69 75.84 40.15
N LYS A 292 -2.88 76.43 40.32
CA LYS A 292 -4.11 75.95 39.68
C LYS A 292 -4.12 76.20 38.17
N ALA A 293 -3.64 77.37 37.73
CA ALA A 293 -3.51 77.66 36.29
C ALA A 293 -2.48 76.73 35.60
N GLU A 294 -1.37 76.42 36.27
CA GLU A 294 -0.36 75.48 35.76
C GLU A 294 -0.85 74.03 35.75
N ALA A 295 -1.60 73.60 36.78
CA ALA A 295 -2.22 72.27 36.84
C ALA A 295 -3.38 72.10 35.84
N GLU A 296 -4.19 73.15 35.60
CA GLU A 296 -5.23 73.15 34.58
C GLU A 296 -4.62 73.08 33.17
N SER A 297 -3.54 73.82 32.91
CA SER A 297 -2.81 73.75 31.64
C SER A 297 -2.16 72.37 31.42
N ALA A 298 -1.52 71.78 32.43
CA ALA A 298 -0.94 70.44 32.36
C ALA A 298 -2.00 69.34 32.19
N ARG A 299 -3.17 69.49 32.83
CA ARG A 299 -4.30 68.58 32.66
C ARG A 299 -4.89 68.70 31.25
N GLU A 300 -5.04 69.90 30.74
CA GLU A 300 -5.53 70.14 29.37
C GLU A 300 -4.56 69.55 28.34
N GLN A 301 -3.25 69.78 28.49
CA GLN A 301 -2.22 69.17 27.64
C GLN A 301 -2.17 67.64 27.76
N GLY A 302 -2.26 67.10 28.98
CA GLY A 302 -2.30 65.65 29.21
C GLY A 302 -3.54 64.99 28.63
N MET A 303 -4.68 65.69 28.68
CA MET A 303 -5.95 65.23 28.10
C MET A 303 -5.93 65.31 26.57
N LEU A 304 -5.32 66.35 26.00
CA LEU A 304 -5.08 66.45 24.55
C LEU A 304 -4.12 65.35 24.05
N GLN A 305 -3.03 65.05 24.78
CA GLN A 305 -2.15 63.93 24.45
C GLN A 305 -2.83 62.57 24.59
N ALA A 306 -3.68 62.39 25.61
CA ALA A 306 -4.45 61.16 25.76
C ALA A 306 -5.47 60.98 24.63
N ALA A 307 -6.16 62.07 24.24
CA ALA A 307 -7.07 62.08 23.11
C ALA A 307 -6.35 61.77 21.78
N ASP A 308 -5.16 62.34 21.57
CA ASP A 308 -4.34 62.08 20.37
C ASP A 308 -3.87 60.61 20.31
N ARG A 309 -3.43 60.05 21.43
CA ARG A 309 -3.09 58.61 21.53
C ARG A 309 -4.29 57.71 21.30
N LEU A 310 -5.46 58.05 21.84
CA LEU A 310 -6.69 57.30 21.61
C LEU A 310 -7.11 57.37 20.14
N SER A 311 -7.01 58.55 19.51
CA SER A 311 -7.27 58.74 18.08
C SER A 311 -6.36 57.84 17.23
N SER A 312 -5.05 57.80 17.55
CA SER A 312 -4.10 56.92 16.88
C SER A 312 -4.43 55.42 17.06
N VAL A 313 -4.83 55.00 18.27
CA VAL A 313 -5.25 53.61 18.52
C VAL A 313 -6.52 53.25 17.75
N VAL A 314 -7.50 54.15 17.71
CA VAL A 314 -8.74 53.96 16.93
C VAL A 314 -8.42 53.84 15.44
N GLN A 315 -7.49 54.65 14.93
CA GLN A 315 -7.03 54.57 13.54
C GLN A 315 -6.42 53.19 13.21
N VAL A 316 -5.55 52.68 14.10
CA VAL A 316 -4.93 51.35 13.95
C VAL A 316 -5.97 50.22 14.05
N ILE A 317 -6.94 50.35 14.95
CA ILE A 317 -8.03 49.38 15.06
C ILE A 317 -8.90 49.40 13.82
N SER A 318 -9.21 50.57 13.28
CA SER A 318 -9.98 50.72 12.04
C SER A 318 -9.27 50.05 10.87
N SER A 319 -7.97 50.34 10.67
CA SER A 319 -7.19 49.70 9.61
C SER A 319 -7.06 48.19 9.79
N ALA A 320 -6.87 47.73 11.03
CA ALA A 320 -6.80 46.30 11.33
C ALA A 320 -8.15 45.60 11.08
N SER A 321 -9.27 46.28 11.34
CA SER A 321 -10.61 45.77 11.07
C SER A 321 -10.89 45.70 9.57
N GLU A 322 -10.47 46.70 8.79
CA GLU A 322 -10.54 46.66 7.32
C GLU A 322 -9.72 45.50 6.74
N GLN A 323 -8.48 45.32 7.21
CA GLN A 323 -7.65 44.18 6.81
C GLN A 323 -8.28 42.84 7.22
N LEU A 324 -8.86 42.74 8.43
CA LEU A 324 -9.52 41.53 8.88
C LEU A 324 -10.74 41.21 8.02
N SER A 325 -11.57 42.19 7.68
CA SER A 325 -12.69 42.00 6.75
C SER A 325 -12.22 41.50 5.38
N ALA A 326 -11.15 42.08 4.83
CA ALA A 326 -10.57 41.59 3.58
C ALA A 326 -10.05 40.15 3.69
N GLN A 327 -9.41 39.80 4.83
CA GLN A 327 -8.92 38.44 5.08
C GLN A 327 -10.07 37.43 5.27
N VAL A 328 -11.17 37.84 5.91
CA VAL A 328 -12.37 37.03 6.07
C VAL A 328 -13.03 36.77 4.73
N GLU A 329 -13.15 37.80 3.88
CA GLU A 329 -13.67 37.66 2.51
C GLU A 329 -12.82 36.69 1.69
N GLN A 330 -11.48 36.85 1.72
CA GLN A 330 -10.56 35.93 1.06
C GLN A 330 -10.68 34.50 1.60
N SER A 331 -10.85 34.33 2.92
CA SER A 331 -11.03 33.02 3.54
C SER A 331 -12.36 32.38 3.15
N SER A 332 -13.43 33.18 3.03
CA SER A 332 -14.74 32.74 2.56
C SER A 332 -14.66 32.23 1.11
N GLN A 333 -14.01 33.01 0.23
CA GLN A 333 -13.77 32.59 -1.16
C GLN A 333 -12.90 31.33 -1.23
N GLY A 334 -11.87 31.24 -0.40
CA GLY A 334 -11.03 30.04 -0.28
C GLY A 334 -11.81 28.80 0.16
N ALA A 335 -12.72 28.96 1.14
CA ALA A 335 -13.58 27.89 1.62
C ALA A 335 -14.57 27.43 0.53
N GLU A 336 -15.12 28.36 -0.26
CA GLU A 336 -16.01 28.05 -1.38
C GLU A 336 -15.28 27.27 -2.48
N HIS A 337 -14.07 27.69 -2.86
CA HIS A 337 -13.20 26.92 -3.76
C HIS A 337 -12.84 25.55 -3.21
N GLN A 338 -12.63 25.42 -1.89
CA GLN A 338 -12.35 24.13 -1.26
C GLN A 338 -13.58 23.23 -1.28
N SER A 339 -14.77 23.79 -1.05
CA SER A 339 -16.05 23.06 -1.18
C SER A 339 -16.27 22.54 -2.60
N GLN A 340 -15.95 23.35 -3.62
CA GLN A 340 -16.05 22.93 -5.01
C GLN A 340 -15.09 21.76 -5.32
N ARG A 341 -13.82 21.86 -4.89
CA ARG A 341 -12.85 20.75 -5.04
C ARG A 341 -13.25 19.48 -4.29
N LEU A 342 -13.90 19.62 -3.13
CA LEU A 342 -14.45 18.48 -2.40
C LEU A 342 -15.59 17.82 -3.18
N ALA A 343 -16.46 18.59 -3.82
CA ALA A 343 -17.51 18.05 -4.68
C ALA A 343 -16.92 17.30 -5.89
N GLU A 344 -15.89 17.86 -6.55
CA GLU A 344 -15.18 17.19 -7.65
C GLU A 344 -14.51 15.89 -7.17
N THR A 345 -13.87 15.92 -6.00
CA THR A 345 -13.26 14.72 -5.40
C THR A 345 -14.31 13.66 -5.07
N ALA A 346 -15.49 14.07 -4.56
CA ALA A 346 -16.59 13.15 -4.28
C ALA A 346 -17.08 12.46 -5.56
N THR A 347 -17.24 13.21 -6.66
CA THR A 347 -17.58 12.63 -7.97
C THR A 347 -16.52 11.65 -8.46
N ALA A 348 -15.24 12.01 -8.36
CA ALA A 348 -14.14 11.10 -8.72
C ALA A 348 -14.11 9.83 -7.85
N MET A 349 -14.51 9.94 -6.57
CA MET A 349 -14.63 8.80 -5.67
C MET A 349 -15.82 7.89 -6.04
N GLU A 350 -16.93 8.47 -6.51
CA GLU A 350 -18.06 7.68 -7.06
C GLU A 350 -17.66 6.92 -8.33
N GLU A 351 -16.94 7.56 -9.25
CA GLU A 351 -16.39 6.91 -10.46
C GLU A 351 -15.37 5.81 -10.11
N MET A 352 -14.50 6.06 -9.12
CA MET A 352 -13.55 5.08 -8.64
C MET A 352 -14.27 3.86 -8.04
N ASN A 353 -15.34 4.08 -7.26
CA ASN A 353 -16.13 3.00 -6.69
C ASN A 353 -16.79 2.15 -7.79
N ALA A 354 -17.33 2.78 -8.83
CA ALA A 354 -17.87 2.07 -9.99
C ALA A 354 -16.78 1.23 -10.68
N THR A 355 -15.58 1.78 -10.86
CA THR A 355 -14.44 1.08 -11.46
C THR A 355 -13.99 -0.11 -10.60
N VAL A 356 -13.97 0.04 -9.27
CA VAL A 356 -13.63 -1.06 -8.34
C VAL A 356 -14.64 -2.19 -8.44
N LEU A 357 -15.93 -1.88 -8.53
CA LEU A 357 -16.99 -2.88 -8.72
C LEU A 357 -16.86 -3.60 -10.08
N GLU A 358 -16.49 -2.87 -11.14
CA GLU A 358 -16.24 -3.44 -12.46
C GLU A 358 -15.01 -4.37 -12.45
N VAL A 359 -13.91 -3.95 -11.85
CA VAL A 359 -12.70 -4.78 -11.69
C VAL A 359 -13.01 -6.04 -10.86
N ALA A 360 -13.78 -5.92 -9.78
CA ALA A 360 -14.19 -7.07 -8.97
C ALA A 360 -15.06 -8.05 -9.77
N ARG A 361 -15.99 -7.55 -10.58
CA ARG A 361 -16.81 -8.37 -11.47
C ARG A 361 -15.97 -9.07 -12.54
N ASN A 362 -15.03 -8.35 -13.16
CA ASN A 362 -14.12 -8.90 -14.16
C ASN A 362 -13.21 -9.99 -13.57
N ALA A 363 -12.70 -9.77 -12.35
CA ALA A 363 -11.93 -10.77 -11.63
C ALA A 363 -12.75 -12.04 -11.34
N SER A 364 -14.00 -11.88 -10.85
CA SER A 364 -14.91 -13.01 -10.62
C SER A 364 -15.19 -13.79 -11.91
N GLN A 365 -15.43 -13.10 -13.02
CA GLN A 365 -15.66 -13.73 -14.32
C GLN A 365 -14.41 -14.45 -14.85
N ALA A 366 -13.22 -13.90 -14.62
CA ALA A 366 -11.96 -14.53 -14.96
C ALA A 366 -11.74 -15.82 -14.13
N THR A 367 -12.07 -15.79 -12.83
CA THR A 367 -12.04 -16.98 -11.97
C THR A 367 -12.99 -18.08 -12.47
N ASP A 368 -14.26 -17.74 -12.77
CA ASP A 368 -15.23 -18.68 -13.34
C ASP A 368 -14.73 -19.31 -14.66
N THR A 369 -14.11 -18.50 -15.50
CA THR A 369 -13.56 -18.96 -16.79
C THR A 369 -12.36 -19.87 -16.59
N ALA A 370 -11.47 -19.54 -15.65
CA ALA A 370 -10.32 -20.37 -15.29
C ALA A 370 -10.77 -21.71 -14.68
N GLU A 371 -11.83 -21.72 -13.87
CA GLU A 371 -12.39 -22.93 -13.28
C GLU A 371 -12.97 -23.85 -14.36
N LYS A 372 -13.77 -23.31 -15.30
CA LYS A 372 -14.25 -24.05 -16.47
C LYS A 372 -13.12 -24.58 -17.35
N ALA A 373 -12.05 -23.80 -17.55
CA ALA A 373 -10.89 -24.23 -18.32
C ALA A 373 -10.15 -25.38 -17.63
N LYS A 374 -10.02 -25.35 -16.30
CA LYS A 374 -9.47 -26.43 -15.48
C LYS A 374 -10.31 -27.70 -15.60
N ASP A 375 -11.63 -27.60 -15.50
CA ASP A 375 -12.53 -28.74 -15.65
C ASP A 375 -12.39 -29.39 -17.04
N LYS A 376 -12.33 -28.57 -18.10
CA LYS A 376 -12.10 -29.05 -19.46
C LYS A 376 -10.73 -29.68 -19.65
N ALA A 377 -9.70 -29.14 -19.01
CA ALA A 377 -8.37 -29.75 -19.01
C ALA A 377 -8.36 -31.11 -18.28
N GLN A 378 -9.10 -31.26 -17.18
CA GLN A 378 -9.25 -32.54 -16.48
C GLN A 378 -10.03 -33.57 -17.31
N GLU A 379 -11.12 -33.14 -17.98
CA GLU A 379 -11.87 -33.98 -18.90
C GLU A 379 -10.96 -34.45 -20.05
N GLY A 380 -10.18 -33.54 -20.64
CA GLY A 380 -9.19 -33.85 -21.66
C GLY A 380 -8.11 -34.84 -21.17
N ALA A 381 -7.60 -34.65 -19.95
CA ALA A 381 -6.64 -35.57 -19.34
C ALA A 381 -7.23 -36.97 -19.17
N SER A 382 -8.50 -37.08 -18.77
CA SER A 382 -9.21 -38.37 -18.68
C SER A 382 -9.32 -39.07 -20.05
N ILE A 383 -9.66 -38.32 -21.10
CA ILE A 383 -9.74 -38.84 -22.47
C ILE A 383 -8.37 -39.35 -22.93
N VAL A 384 -7.31 -38.57 -22.71
CA VAL A 384 -5.94 -38.99 -23.04
C VAL A 384 -5.57 -40.27 -22.29
N GLY A 385 -5.93 -40.39 -21.01
CA GLY A 385 -5.74 -41.61 -20.23
C GLY A 385 -6.43 -42.83 -20.86
N LYS A 386 -7.67 -42.68 -21.35
CA LYS A 386 -8.40 -43.74 -22.08
C LYS A 386 -7.71 -44.11 -23.40
N VAL A 387 -7.20 -43.12 -24.14
CA VAL A 387 -6.48 -43.34 -25.39
C VAL A 387 -5.19 -44.13 -25.15
N VAL A 388 -4.41 -43.76 -24.14
CA VAL A 388 -3.18 -44.48 -23.76
C VAL A 388 -3.48 -45.93 -23.38
N ALA A 389 -4.56 -46.18 -22.62
CA ALA A 389 -5.00 -47.53 -22.30
C ALA A 389 -5.39 -48.32 -23.56
N GLY A 390 -6.12 -47.70 -24.49
CA GLY A 390 -6.48 -48.30 -25.77
C GLY A 390 -5.26 -48.66 -26.63
N ILE A 391 -4.25 -47.79 -26.67
CA ILE A 391 -2.99 -48.06 -27.38
C ILE A 391 -2.27 -49.27 -26.76
N GLY A 392 -2.21 -49.36 -25.43
CA GLY A 392 -1.64 -50.53 -24.75
C GLY A 392 -2.36 -51.84 -25.11
N GLN A 393 -3.67 -51.78 -25.29
CA GLN A 393 -4.46 -52.95 -25.70
C GLN A 393 -4.19 -53.36 -27.15
N VAL A 394 -4.06 -52.39 -28.07
CA VAL A 394 -3.65 -52.64 -29.47
C VAL A 394 -2.25 -53.25 -29.53
N GLN A 395 -1.30 -52.73 -28.74
CA GLN A 395 0.05 -53.27 -28.64
C GLN A 395 0.05 -54.74 -28.20
N SER A 396 -0.75 -55.07 -27.16
CA SER A 396 -0.89 -56.45 -26.70
C SER A 396 -1.43 -57.36 -27.79
N GLN A 397 -2.46 -56.94 -28.51
CA GLN A 397 -3.02 -57.71 -29.65
C GLN A 397 -2.00 -57.88 -30.78
N SER A 398 -1.20 -56.87 -31.09
CA SER A 398 -0.15 -56.99 -32.13
C SER A 398 0.95 -57.98 -31.74
N LEU A 399 1.31 -58.07 -30.45
CA LEU A 399 2.28 -59.06 -29.96
C LEU A 399 1.71 -60.49 -30.04
N GLU A 400 0.44 -60.66 -29.68
CA GLU A 400 -0.27 -61.93 -29.82
C GLU A 400 -0.33 -62.37 -31.29
N LEU A 401 -0.74 -61.47 -32.18
CA LEU A 401 -0.78 -61.72 -33.62
C LEU A 401 0.59 -62.13 -34.19
N LYS A 402 1.67 -61.51 -33.71
CA LYS A 402 3.04 -61.87 -34.08
C LYS A 402 3.40 -63.29 -33.63
N SER A 403 2.99 -63.70 -32.43
CA SER A 403 3.16 -65.06 -31.92
C SER A 403 2.41 -66.07 -32.79
N ASP A 404 1.16 -65.76 -33.14
CA ASP A 404 0.34 -66.61 -34.01
C ASP A 404 0.95 -66.76 -35.41
N MET A 405 1.44 -65.66 -36.00
CA MET A 405 2.15 -65.70 -37.29
C MET A 405 3.42 -66.55 -37.23
N THR A 406 4.13 -66.54 -36.10
CA THR A 406 5.33 -67.39 -35.91
C THR A 406 4.94 -68.87 -35.86
N THR A 407 3.86 -69.19 -35.15
CA THR A 407 3.31 -70.55 -35.06
C THR A 407 2.82 -71.04 -36.43
N LEU A 408 2.11 -70.19 -37.17
CA LEU A 408 1.64 -70.49 -38.52
C LEU A 408 2.82 -70.72 -39.48
N GLY A 409 3.90 -69.94 -39.34
CA GLY A 409 5.15 -70.15 -40.08
C GLY A 409 5.76 -71.54 -39.84
N GLN A 410 5.83 -71.98 -38.58
CA GLN A 410 6.31 -73.32 -38.23
C GLN A 410 5.40 -74.43 -38.80
N GLN A 411 4.09 -74.23 -38.78
CA GLN A 411 3.15 -75.17 -39.38
C GLN A 411 3.33 -75.26 -40.90
N ALA A 412 3.50 -74.13 -41.58
CA ALA A 412 3.74 -74.09 -43.02
C ALA A 412 5.06 -74.79 -43.40
N GLU A 413 6.12 -74.61 -42.60
CA GLU A 413 7.40 -75.32 -42.78
C GLU A 413 7.23 -76.84 -42.58
N GLY A 414 6.45 -77.25 -41.57
CA GLY A 414 6.07 -78.65 -41.35
C GLY A 414 5.31 -79.25 -42.55
N ILE A 415 4.38 -78.51 -43.14
CA ILE A 415 3.70 -78.92 -44.38
C ILE A 415 4.69 -79.05 -45.53
N GLY A 416 5.63 -78.11 -45.66
CA GLY A 416 6.71 -78.20 -46.65
C GLY A 416 7.55 -79.47 -46.49
N HIS A 417 7.85 -79.87 -45.26
CA HIS A 417 8.57 -81.11 -44.98
C HIS A 417 7.76 -82.35 -45.37
N ILE A 418 6.45 -82.37 -45.08
CA ILE A 418 5.54 -83.43 -45.52
C ILE A 418 5.46 -83.48 -47.05
N MET A 419 5.39 -82.33 -47.73
CA MET A 419 5.38 -82.26 -49.20
C MET A 419 6.65 -82.84 -49.82
N ASN A 420 7.81 -82.60 -49.21
CA ASN A 420 9.06 -83.22 -49.65
C ASN A 420 9.03 -84.73 -49.47
N VAL A 421 8.56 -85.24 -48.32
CA VAL A 421 8.40 -86.68 -48.09
C VAL A 421 7.40 -87.29 -49.08
N ILE A 422 6.30 -86.61 -49.39
CA ILE A 422 5.34 -87.07 -50.41
C ILE A 422 6.01 -87.14 -51.78
N SER A 423 6.83 -86.15 -52.14
CA SER A 423 7.60 -86.17 -53.39
C SER A 423 8.59 -87.35 -53.42
N ASP A 424 9.33 -87.57 -52.33
CA ASP A 424 10.27 -88.68 -52.20
C ASP A 424 9.57 -90.05 -52.30
N ILE A 425 8.39 -90.18 -51.66
CA ILE A 425 7.56 -91.39 -51.75
C ILE A 425 7.01 -91.55 -53.17
N ALA A 426 6.57 -90.47 -53.83
CA ALA A 426 6.08 -90.51 -55.20
C ALA A 426 7.20 -90.97 -56.16
N ASP A 427 8.42 -90.46 -55.98
CA ASP A 427 9.60 -90.88 -56.75
C ASP A 427 9.98 -92.34 -56.48
N GLN A 428 9.93 -92.79 -55.22
CA GLN A 428 10.10 -94.21 -54.87
C GLN A 428 9.01 -95.09 -55.47
N THR A 429 7.76 -94.65 -55.43
CA THR A 429 6.62 -95.38 -55.98
C THR A 429 6.74 -95.45 -57.50
N ASN A 430 7.18 -94.37 -58.14
CA ASN A 430 7.48 -94.34 -59.57
C ASN A 430 8.62 -95.30 -59.93
N LEU A 431 9.69 -95.37 -59.12
CA LEU A 431 10.78 -96.34 -59.27
C LEU A 431 10.34 -97.79 -59.04
N LEU A 432 9.48 -98.04 -58.04
CA LEU A 432 8.91 -99.36 -57.77
C LEU A 432 7.96 -99.80 -58.89
N ALA A 433 7.12 -98.89 -59.39
CA ALA A 433 6.26 -99.14 -60.53
C ALA A 433 7.07 -99.44 -61.80
N LEU A 434 8.18 -98.72 -62.01
CA LEU A 434 9.11 -98.98 -63.10
C LEU A 434 9.79 -100.37 -62.95
N ASN A 435 10.28 -100.71 -61.76
CA ASN A 435 10.87 -102.03 -61.49
C ASN A 435 9.84 -103.16 -61.65
N ALA A 436 8.60 -102.96 -61.21
CA ALA A 436 7.53 -103.92 -61.40
C ALA A 436 7.17 -104.09 -62.89
N ALA A 437 7.18 -103.00 -63.67
CA ALA A 437 7.01 -103.06 -65.12
C ALA A 437 8.17 -103.79 -65.82
N ILE A 438 9.41 -103.59 -65.36
CA ILE A 438 10.60 -104.32 -65.83
C ILE A 438 10.50 -105.81 -65.48
N GLU A 439 10.14 -106.15 -64.23
CA GLU A 439 10.04 -107.56 -63.78
C GLU A 439 8.85 -108.28 -64.42
N ALA A 440 7.73 -107.58 -64.66
CA ALA A 440 6.61 -108.10 -65.44
C ALA A 440 6.99 -108.36 -66.91
N ALA A 441 7.86 -107.53 -67.49
CA ALA A 441 8.43 -107.79 -68.81
C ALA A 441 9.42 -108.98 -68.79
N ARG A 442 10.05 -109.26 -67.65
CA ARG A 442 11.04 -110.33 -67.46
C ARG A 442 10.43 -111.70 -67.13
N ALA A 443 9.27 -111.73 -66.46
CA ALA A 443 8.51 -112.94 -66.15
C ALA A 443 7.61 -113.41 -67.32
N GLY A 444 7.65 -112.70 -68.46
CA GLY A 444 6.95 -113.03 -69.70
C GLY A 444 7.79 -113.77 -70.75
N GLU A 445 9.05 -114.13 -70.44
CA GLU A 445 9.87 -115.13 -71.15
C GLU A 445 9.75 -116.50 -70.47
#